data_AF-A0A8B6BZU4-F1
#
_entry.id   AF-A0A8B6BZU4-F1
#
_cell.length_a   1.000
_cell.length_b   1.000
_cell.length_c   1.000
_cell.angle_alpha   90.00
_cell.angle_beta   90.00
_cell.angle_gamma   90.00
#
_symmetry.space_group_name_H-M   'P 1'
#
loop_
_entity.id
_entity.type
_entity.pdbx_description
1 polymer ?
#
loop_
_entity_poly.entity_id
_entity_poly.type
_entity_poly.pdbx_seq_one_letter_code
_entity_poly.pdbx_strand_id
1 'polypeptide(L)'
;MWNSILPAIFCFLIFFESVDASNCPDDDSSLKLWSDSSTWANAGLAIPTTTSDVKIKDGMNVKLDIDVDVNSITVETNGRLVWDSGKETIVKTRYIYVKGTIEIGSEDCKFKAKTEIILKGTRNEVADKVGCGQKFICVAAGGTLELHGEDKLSWTKLDKTVNPLKIGDGMYYQHQGTATARNDWRKGLRVYAFDATSKSVIKESAFYLSGENSVYTFRDLERFGPFIDSIADGSIVAIALLRQLVGTSDLTDIYAKMESLGAKLIRTIDSDDAYAFIATKGDTNSAIEDINKSGYEQHSATVTMDFINLNLQIKVLSQVNTGSRAFHLSKVDFTMYNYDQANPVIDLVDNAQGWHKGKIT
;
A
#
# COMPACT_ATOMS: atom_id res chain seq x y z
N MET A 1 -17.98 87.89 18.52
CA MET A 1 -17.34 87.56 17.23
C MET A 1 -16.52 86.31 17.45
N TRP A 2 -16.91 85.20 16.80
CA TRP A 2 -16.09 84.11 16.26
C TRP A 2 -17.05 82.93 16.01
N ASN A 3 -17.54 82.83 14.78
CA ASN A 3 -18.30 81.69 14.26
C ASN A 3 -17.31 80.60 13.87
N SER A 4 -17.42 79.42 14.47
CA SER A 4 -16.72 78.22 14.01
C SER A 4 -17.65 77.42 13.10
N ILE A 5 -17.32 77.38 11.82
CA ILE A 5 -17.98 76.57 10.79
C ILE A 5 -17.29 75.20 10.79
N LEU A 6 -18.03 74.13 11.08
CA LEU A 6 -17.60 72.75 10.85
C LEU A 6 -17.85 72.39 9.37
N PRO A 7 -16.88 71.80 8.64
CA PRO A 7 -17.14 71.29 7.29
C PRO A 7 -17.83 69.93 7.39
N ALA A 8 -18.99 69.80 6.75
CA ALA A 8 -19.62 68.51 6.52
C ALA A 8 -18.83 67.75 5.46
N ILE A 9 -18.12 66.70 5.88
CA ILE A 9 -17.47 65.75 4.97
C ILE A 9 -18.55 64.79 4.48
N PHE A 10 -18.99 64.99 3.24
CA PHE A 10 -19.88 64.08 2.53
C PHE A 10 -19.05 62.87 2.06
N CYS A 11 -19.04 61.81 2.86
CA CYS A 11 -18.39 60.56 2.49
C CYS A 11 -19.31 59.83 1.50
N PHE A 12 -18.98 59.89 0.22
CA PHE A 12 -19.66 59.14 -0.84
C PHE A 12 -19.27 57.66 -0.68
N LEU A 13 -20.15 56.88 -0.02
CA LEU A 13 -20.04 55.43 0.04
C LEU A 13 -20.26 54.87 -1.37
N ILE A 14 -19.18 54.60 -2.08
CA ILE A 14 -19.21 53.75 -3.27
C ILE A 14 -19.47 52.33 -2.76
N PHE A 15 -20.73 51.90 -2.87
CA PHE A 15 -21.05 50.48 -2.81
C PHE A 15 -20.37 49.82 -4.02
N PHE A 16 -19.24 49.16 -3.79
CA PHE A 16 -18.82 48.08 -4.66
C PHE A 16 -19.80 46.94 -4.39
N GLU A 17 -20.78 46.78 -5.27
CA GLU A 17 -21.49 45.50 -5.37
C GLU A 17 -20.43 44.47 -5.77
N SER A 18 -20.12 43.58 -4.84
CA SER A 18 -19.35 42.36 -5.12
C SER A 18 -20.20 41.51 -6.06
N VAL A 19 -19.87 41.52 -7.36
CA VAL A 19 -20.39 40.53 -8.30
C VAL A 19 -19.57 39.24 -8.11
N ASP A 20 -19.79 38.57 -6.98
CA ASP A 20 -19.36 37.18 -6.80
C ASP A 20 -20.54 36.27 -7.13
N ALA A 21 -20.72 36.04 -8.42
CA ALA A 21 -21.39 34.86 -8.93
C ALA A 21 -20.52 34.33 -10.06
N SER A 22 -19.43 33.63 -9.71
CA SER A 22 -18.83 32.68 -10.64
C SER A 22 -19.91 31.61 -10.89
N ASN A 23 -20.71 31.79 -11.95
CA ASN A 23 -21.77 30.85 -12.29
C ASN A 23 -21.12 29.48 -12.52
N CYS A 24 -21.50 28.50 -11.68
CA CYS A 24 -21.07 27.13 -11.88
C CYS A 24 -21.53 26.65 -13.26
N PRO A 25 -20.79 25.77 -13.93
CA PRO A 25 -21.14 25.33 -15.29
C PRO A 25 -22.55 24.71 -15.35
N ASP A 26 -23.03 24.14 -14.24
CA ASP A 26 -24.34 23.49 -14.12
C ASP A 26 -25.50 24.42 -13.70
N ASP A 27 -25.22 25.70 -13.46
CA ASP A 27 -26.23 26.76 -13.23
C ASP A 27 -26.69 27.45 -14.53
N ASP A 28 -26.08 27.10 -15.66
CA ASP A 28 -26.43 27.64 -16.96
C ASP A 28 -27.89 27.29 -17.33
N SER A 29 -28.75 28.32 -17.38
CA SER A 29 -30.17 28.20 -17.69
C SER A 29 -30.50 27.61 -19.07
N SER A 30 -29.52 27.54 -19.98
CA SER A 30 -29.68 26.90 -21.29
C SER A 30 -29.65 25.37 -21.22
N LEU A 31 -29.13 24.81 -20.11
CA LEU A 31 -29.04 23.37 -19.92
C LEU A 31 -30.43 22.72 -19.84
N LYS A 32 -30.55 21.56 -20.47
CA LYS A 32 -31.73 20.69 -20.41
C LYS A 32 -31.39 19.41 -19.68
N LEU A 33 -32.25 18.99 -18.75
CA LEU A 33 -32.00 17.82 -17.91
C LEU A 33 -31.97 16.55 -18.77
N TRP A 34 -31.02 15.66 -18.51
CA TRP A 34 -30.95 14.36 -19.15
C TRP A 34 -32.23 13.55 -18.91
N SER A 35 -32.80 13.64 -17.71
CA SER A 35 -34.03 12.96 -17.32
C SER A 35 -35.30 13.49 -18.02
N ASP A 36 -35.26 14.68 -18.62
CA ASP A 36 -36.41 15.25 -19.33
C ASP A 36 -36.50 14.69 -20.75
N SER A 37 -37.67 14.12 -21.08
CA SER A 37 -37.97 13.63 -22.43
C SER A 37 -37.89 14.72 -23.51
N SER A 38 -38.14 15.99 -23.15
CA SER A 38 -38.08 17.13 -24.09
C SER A 38 -36.67 17.39 -24.62
N THR A 39 -35.63 17.09 -23.81
CA THR A 39 -34.21 17.17 -24.18
C THR A 39 -33.90 16.33 -25.42
N TRP A 40 -34.54 15.17 -25.52
CA TRP A 40 -34.29 14.17 -26.57
C TRP A 40 -35.29 14.26 -27.72
N ALA A 41 -36.52 14.70 -27.44
CA ALA A 41 -37.59 14.82 -28.43
C ALA A 41 -37.21 15.72 -29.62
N ASN A 42 -36.51 16.83 -29.37
CA ASN A 42 -36.02 17.74 -30.42
C ASN A 42 -35.00 17.07 -31.36
N ALA A 43 -34.32 16.02 -30.89
CA ALA A 43 -33.42 15.21 -31.69
C ALA A 43 -34.13 14.01 -32.37
N GLY A 44 -35.45 13.87 -32.18
CA GLY A 44 -36.26 12.74 -32.64
C GLY A 44 -36.04 11.46 -31.81
N LEU A 45 -35.61 11.58 -30.56
CA LEU A 45 -35.19 10.47 -29.71
C LEU A 45 -36.02 10.40 -28.41
N ALA A 46 -36.13 9.20 -27.84
CA ALA A 46 -36.55 9.02 -26.46
C ALA A 46 -35.36 9.21 -25.51
N ILE A 47 -35.62 9.24 -24.20
CA ILE A 47 -34.58 9.24 -23.18
C ILE A 47 -33.65 8.02 -23.42
N PRO A 48 -32.32 8.22 -23.50
CA PRO A 48 -31.39 7.13 -23.75
C PRO A 48 -31.46 5.99 -22.73
N THR A 49 -31.24 4.78 -23.23
CA THR A 49 -31.23 3.54 -22.44
C THR A 49 -29.95 2.74 -22.71
N THR A 50 -29.82 1.56 -22.13
CA THR A 50 -28.60 0.71 -22.16
C THR A 50 -28.09 0.37 -23.55
N THR A 51 -28.96 0.38 -24.57
CA THR A 51 -28.62 0.10 -25.98
C THR A 51 -28.36 1.35 -26.80
N SER A 52 -28.56 2.54 -26.25
CA SER A 52 -28.46 3.80 -26.98
C SER A 52 -27.02 4.24 -27.20
N ASP A 53 -26.69 4.57 -28.45
CA ASP A 53 -25.50 5.34 -28.80
C ASP A 53 -25.85 6.83 -28.72
N VAL A 54 -25.55 7.45 -27.58
CA VAL A 54 -25.93 8.83 -27.30
C VAL A 54 -25.07 9.79 -28.09
N LYS A 55 -25.72 10.71 -28.81
CA LYS A 55 -25.07 11.84 -29.46
C LYS A 55 -25.66 13.14 -28.93
N ILE A 56 -24.85 13.90 -28.20
CA ILE A 56 -25.17 15.27 -27.82
C ILE A 56 -24.76 16.12 -29.01
N LYS A 57 -25.76 16.43 -29.84
CA LYS A 57 -25.58 17.09 -31.14
C LYS A 57 -25.20 18.56 -30.95
N ASP A 58 -24.77 19.18 -32.04
CA ASP A 58 -24.45 20.60 -32.08
C ASP A 58 -25.60 21.47 -31.54
N GLY A 59 -25.28 22.38 -30.62
CA GLY A 59 -26.22 23.27 -29.95
C GLY A 59 -27.00 22.64 -28.79
N MET A 60 -26.82 21.34 -28.49
CA MET A 60 -27.42 20.71 -27.32
C MET A 60 -26.57 20.98 -26.08
N ASN A 61 -27.19 21.58 -25.06
CA ASN A 61 -26.61 21.74 -23.73
C ASN A 61 -27.38 20.83 -22.75
N VAL A 62 -26.75 19.74 -22.32
CA VAL A 62 -27.39 18.70 -21.50
C VAL A 62 -26.79 18.69 -20.10
N LYS A 63 -27.65 18.73 -19.06
CA LYS A 63 -27.28 18.54 -17.66
C LYS A 63 -27.57 17.11 -17.22
N LEU A 64 -26.54 16.38 -16.81
CA LEU A 64 -26.65 15.02 -16.30
C LEU A 64 -27.13 15.04 -14.86
N ASP A 65 -28.39 14.68 -14.65
CA ASP A 65 -29.08 14.79 -13.36
C ASP A 65 -29.58 13.44 -12.80
N ILE A 66 -29.20 12.33 -13.44
CA ILE A 66 -29.55 10.95 -13.04
C ILE A 66 -28.39 10.00 -13.35
N ASP A 67 -28.41 8.82 -12.73
CA ASP A 67 -27.60 7.70 -13.18
C ASP A 67 -27.93 7.32 -14.62
N VAL A 68 -26.90 7.02 -15.40
CA VAL A 68 -27.04 6.70 -16.81
C VAL A 68 -26.30 5.41 -17.13
N ASP A 69 -27.01 4.50 -17.81
CA ASP A 69 -26.44 3.29 -18.38
C ASP A 69 -26.78 3.28 -19.88
N VAL A 70 -25.77 3.48 -20.74
CA VAL A 70 -25.90 3.60 -22.19
C VAL A 70 -24.83 2.80 -22.92
N ASN A 71 -24.94 2.68 -24.23
CA ASN A 71 -23.93 1.95 -25.02
C ASN A 71 -22.69 2.81 -25.26
N SER A 72 -22.87 4.05 -25.69
CA SER A 72 -21.79 5.02 -25.90
C SER A 72 -22.27 6.46 -25.69
N ILE A 73 -21.34 7.38 -25.45
CA ILE A 73 -21.60 8.82 -25.40
C ILE A 73 -20.65 9.51 -26.38
N THR A 74 -21.20 10.30 -27.31
CA THR A 74 -20.45 11.21 -28.16
C THR A 74 -20.97 12.62 -27.97
N VAL A 75 -20.09 13.55 -27.60
CA VAL A 75 -20.39 14.99 -27.56
C VAL A 75 -19.85 15.61 -28.84
N GLU A 76 -20.73 16.05 -29.74
CA GLU A 76 -20.34 16.68 -31.00
C GLU A 76 -19.79 18.10 -30.76
N THR A 77 -19.16 18.71 -31.77
CA THR A 77 -18.30 19.90 -31.64
C THR A 77 -18.94 21.08 -30.91
N ASN A 78 -20.25 21.33 -31.10
CA ASN A 78 -20.97 22.39 -30.39
C ASN A 78 -21.94 21.86 -29.32
N GLY A 79 -21.77 20.61 -28.90
CA GLY A 79 -22.53 20.00 -27.81
C GLY A 79 -21.85 20.20 -26.46
N ARG A 80 -22.66 20.27 -25.40
CA ARG A 80 -22.21 20.33 -24.00
C ARG A 80 -22.88 19.28 -23.15
N LEU A 81 -22.09 18.58 -22.34
CA LEU A 81 -22.57 17.70 -21.28
C LEU A 81 -21.99 18.15 -19.95
N VAL A 82 -22.86 18.54 -19.03
CA VAL A 82 -22.48 19.10 -17.73
C VAL A 82 -23.05 18.24 -16.61
N TRP A 83 -22.22 17.88 -15.62
CA TRP A 83 -22.68 17.15 -14.44
C TRP A 83 -23.41 18.07 -13.47
N ASP A 84 -24.54 17.60 -12.92
CA ASP A 84 -25.24 18.30 -11.84
C ASP A 84 -24.45 18.22 -10.53
N SER A 85 -23.93 19.35 -10.06
CA SER A 85 -23.13 19.42 -8.83
C SER A 85 -23.92 19.11 -7.57
N GLY A 86 -25.26 19.12 -7.63
CA GLY A 86 -26.16 18.79 -6.53
C GLY A 86 -26.50 17.30 -6.42
N LYS A 87 -26.03 16.44 -7.33
CA LYS A 87 -26.40 15.02 -7.36
C LYS A 87 -25.20 14.09 -7.52
N GLU A 88 -25.22 13.01 -6.76
CA GLU A 88 -24.33 11.89 -7.06
C GLU A 88 -24.84 11.15 -8.30
N THR A 89 -23.93 10.82 -9.21
CA THR A 89 -24.29 10.15 -10.48
C THR A 89 -23.29 9.07 -10.84
N ILE A 90 -23.79 7.97 -11.40
CA ILE A 90 -22.99 6.90 -11.99
C ILE A 90 -23.27 6.85 -13.49
N VAL A 91 -22.22 6.94 -14.30
CA VAL A 91 -22.29 6.78 -15.76
C VAL A 91 -21.64 5.46 -16.17
N LYS A 92 -22.44 4.56 -16.71
CA LYS A 92 -21.98 3.29 -17.30
C LYS A 92 -22.07 3.38 -18.82
N THR A 93 -20.91 3.29 -19.47
CA THR A 93 -20.82 3.39 -20.93
C THR A 93 -19.61 2.59 -21.43
N ARG A 94 -19.57 2.24 -22.71
CA ARG A 94 -18.37 1.57 -23.26
C ARG A 94 -17.25 2.55 -23.54
N TYR A 95 -17.60 3.71 -24.05
CA TYR A 95 -16.67 4.80 -24.34
C TYR A 95 -17.37 6.15 -24.30
N ILE A 96 -16.57 7.20 -24.13
CA ILE A 96 -16.97 8.60 -24.26
C ILE A 96 -16.05 9.25 -25.30
N TYR A 97 -16.63 9.84 -26.34
CA TYR A 97 -15.87 10.60 -27.34
C TYR A 97 -16.28 12.07 -27.32
N VAL A 98 -15.33 12.95 -27.03
CA VAL A 98 -15.58 14.36 -26.74
C VAL A 98 -15.01 15.22 -27.85
N LYS A 99 -15.87 15.70 -28.75
CA LYS A 99 -15.53 16.72 -29.76
C LYS A 99 -15.99 18.11 -29.35
N GLY A 100 -17.04 18.20 -28.54
CA GLY A 100 -17.49 19.42 -27.88
C GLY A 100 -16.92 19.51 -26.47
N THR A 101 -17.77 19.78 -25.48
CA THR A 101 -17.34 20.03 -24.10
C THR A 101 -18.02 19.11 -23.09
N ILE A 102 -17.22 18.53 -22.20
CA ILE A 102 -17.69 17.90 -20.96
C ILE A 102 -17.18 18.70 -19.77
N GLU A 103 -18.08 19.03 -18.84
CA GLU A 103 -17.77 19.77 -17.61
C GLU A 103 -18.25 19.01 -16.37
N ILE A 104 -17.30 18.66 -15.50
CA ILE A 104 -17.55 18.17 -14.13
C ILE A 104 -16.89 19.16 -13.18
N GLY A 105 -17.63 20.22 -12.85
CA GLY A 105 -17.08 21.41 -12.20
C GLY A 105 -16.20 22.25 -13.13
N SER A 106 -15.68 23.35 -12.60
CA SER A 106 -14.74 24.27 -13.25
C SER A 106 -13.64 24.68 -12.27
N GLU A 107 -12.65 25.43 -12.75
CA GLU A 107 -11.57 25.95 -11.91
C GLU A 107 -12.12 26.76 -10.72
N ASP A 108 -13.09 27.65 -10.98
CA ASP A 108 -13.71 28.53 -9.98
C ASP A 108 -14.90 27.90 -9.24
N CYS A 109 -15.52 26.84 -9.79
CA CYS A 109 -16.61 26.12 -9.14
C CYS A 109 -16.37 24.61 -9.13
N LYS A 110 -15.78 24.12 -8.04
CA LYS A 110 -15.48 22.69 -7.85
C LYS A 110 -16.75 21.85 -7.74
N PHE A 111 -16.72 20.68 -8.37
CA PHE A 111 -17.73 19.63 -8.24
C PHE A 111 -17.65 18.98 -6.86
N LYS A 112 -18.69 19.17 -6.04
CA LYS A 112 -18.73 18.71 -4.64
C LYS A 112 -19.43 17.36 -4.46
N ALA A 113 -20.29 16.97 -5.39
CA ALA A 113 -20.90 15.65 -5.38
C ALA A 113 -19.90 14.56 -5.79
N LYS A 114 -20.27 13.31 -5.56
CA LYS A 114 -19.51 12.16 -6.04
C LYS A 114 -20.03 11.71 -7.40
N THR A 115 -19.13 11.47 -8.34
CA THR A 115 -19.48 10.87 -9.64
C THR A 115 -18.55 9.71 -9.97
N GLU A 116 -19.07 8.70 -10.68
CA GLU A 116 -18.28 7.56 -11.16
C GLU A 116 -18.57 7.32 -12.63
N ILE A 117 -17.51 7.31 -13.45
CA ILE A 117 -17.61 6.91 -14.87
C ILE A 117 -17.02 5.51 -15.01
N ILE A 118 -17.91 4.54 -15.22
CA ILE A 118 -17.59 3.12 -15.38
C ILE A 118 -17.54 2.80 -16.87
N LEU A 119 -16.33 2.55 -17.37
CA LEU A 119 -16.12 2.07 -18.73
C LEU A 119 -16.31 0.54 -18.82
N LYS A 120 -17.48 0.10 -19.26
CA LYS A 120 -17.85 -1.32 -19.41
C LYS A 120 -17.37 -1.90 -20.75
N GLY A 121 -17.21 -3.22 -20.78
CA GLY A 121 -16.91 -3.97 -22.00
C GLY A 121 -15.69 -4.88 -21.89
N THR A 122 -15.59 -5.79 -22.85
CA THR A 122 -14.56 -6.83 -22.98
C THR A 122 -13.63 -6.53 -24.17
N ARG A 123 -12.47 -7.20 -24.21
CA ARG A 123 -11.49 -7.01 -25.28
C ARG A 123 -12.12 -7.35 -26.64
N ASN A 124 -11.89 -6.52 -27.65
CA ASN A 124 -12.41 -6.65 -29.02
C ASN A 124 -13.93 -6.52 -29.18
N GLU A 125 -14.66 -6.06 -28.16
CA GLU A 125 -16.11 -5.88 -28.25
C GLU A 125 -16.50 -4.64 -29.07
N VAL A 126 -15.67 -3.59 -29.02
CA VAL A 126 -15.83 -2.35 -29.80
C VAL A 126 -14.62 -2.20 -30.71
N ALA A 127 -14.84 -1.94 -32.00
CA ALA A 127 -13.76 -1.64 -32.93
C ALA A 127 -13.14 -0.26 -32.65
N ASP A 128 -11.82 -0.15 -32.68
CA ASP A 128 -11.14 1.14 -32.59
C ASP A 128 -11.26 1.90 -33.91
N LYS A 129 -12.28 2.76 -33.99
CA LYS A 129 -12.60 3.54 -35.19
C LYS A 129 -11.95 4.92 -35.22
N VAL A 130 -11.51 5.41 -34.06
CA VAL A 130 -11.06 6.80 -33.86
C VAL A 130 -9.60 6.89 -33.38
N GLY A 131 -8.91 5.76 -33.22
CA GLY A 131 -7.53 5.70 -32.75
C GLY A 131 -7.38 5.91 -31.24
N CYS A 132 -8.46 5.81 -30.48
CA CYS A 132 -8.48 5.98 -29.02
C CYS A 132 -8.56 4.64 -28.27
N GLY A 133 -8.45 3.51 -28.97
CA GLY A 133 -8.64 2.18 -28.43
C GLY A 133 -10.12 1.76 -28.37
N GLN A 134 -10.41 0.78 -27.51
CA GLN A 134 -11.72 0.10 -27.47
C GLN A 134 -12.54 0.39 -26.19
N LYS A 135 -11.90 1.00 -25.18
CA LYS A 135 -12.49 1.41 -23.90
C LYS A 135 -11.82 2.70 -23.47
N PHE A 136 -12.48 3.84 -23.66
CA PHE A 136 -11.82 5.14 -23.53
C PHE A 136 -12.77 6.27 -23.13
N ILE A 137 -12.17 7.32 -22.57
CA ILE A 137 -12.64 8.69 -22.67
C ILE A 137 -11.60 9.39 -23.56
N CYS A 138 -12.01 9.90 -24.71
CA CYS A 138 -11.09 10.46 -25.69
C CYS A 138 -11.58 11.84 -26.10
N VAL A 139 -10.69 12.82 -26.02
CA VAL A 139 -10.96 14.20 -26.41
C VAL A 139 -10.36 14.42 -27.79
N ALA A 140 -11.23 14.71 -28.76
CA ALA A 140 -10.83 15.03 -30.12
C ALA A 140 -10.16 16.40 -30.19
N ALA A 141 -9.46 16.67 -31.29
CA ALA A 141 -8.93 18.01 -31.54
C ALA A 141 -10.05 19.07 -31.50
N GLY A 142 -9.90 20.08 -30.64
CA GLY A 142 -10.87 21.14 -30.42
C GLY A 142 -11.97 20.81 -29.39
N GLY A 143 -12.01 19.59 -28.85
CA GLY A 143 -12.87 19.26 -27.71
C GLY A 143 -12.22 19.61 -26.36
N THR A 144 -13.05 19.65 -25.31
CA THR A 144 -12.65 20.01 -23.95
C THR A 144 -13.24 19.03 -22.94
N LEU A 145 -12.41 18.60 -21.98
CA LEU A 145 -12.82 17.79 -20.82
C LEU A 145 -12.32 18.48 -19.54
N GLU A 146 -13.24 19.07 -18.79
CA GLU A 146 -12.98 19.71 -17.50
C GLU A 146 -13.41 18.79 -16.35
N LEU A 147 -12.47 18.50 -15.44
CA LEU A 147 -12.68 17.63 -14.28
C LEU A 147 -12.10 18.32 -13.03
N HIS A 148 -12.94 19.10 -12.35
CA HIS A 148 -12.54 19.89 -11.18
C HIS A 148 -13.33 19.43 -9.96
N GLY A 149 -12.78 18.49 -9.19
CA GLY A 149 -13.33 18.09 -7.89
C GLY A 149 -12.83 18.98 -6.75
N GLU A 150 -13.22 18.64 -5.52
CA GLU A 150 -12.66 19.26 -4.32
C GLU A 150 -11.14 19.11 -4.26
N ASP A 151 -10.46 20.13 -3.72
CA ASP A 151 -9.02 20.09 -3.51
C ASP A 151 -8.63 18.95 -2.56
N LYS A 152 -7.64 18.17 -2.97
CA LYS A 152 -7.12 17.06 -2.16
C LYS A 152 -5.66 17.27 -1.80
N LEU A 153 -5.35 17.01 -0.54
CA LEU A 153 -3.98 16.89 -0.07
C LEU A 153 -3.32 15.68 -0.72
N SER A 154 -2.34 15.90 -1.60
CA SER A 154 -1.65 14.82 -2.35
C SER A 154 -0.41 14.28 -1.64
N TRP A 155 0.18 15.07 -0.75
CA TRP A 155 1.30 14.68 0.11
C TRP A 155 1.34 15.57 1.36
N THR A 156 2.00 15.09 2.41
CA THR A 156 2.30 15.89 3.62
C THR A 156 3.61 15.39 4.24
N LYS A 157 4.03 16.02 5.34
CA LYS A 157 5.26 15.69 6.08
C LYS A 157 4.91 15.00 7.39
N LEU A 158 5.84 14.17 7.87
CA LEU A 158 5.82 13.75 9.26
C LEU A 158 6.00 14.97 10.17
N ASP A 159 5.23 15.06 11.25
CA ASP A 159 5.37 16.13 12.25
C ASP A 159 6.70 16.02 13.01
N LYS A 160 7.27 14.81 13.07
CA LYS A 160 8.53 14.55 13.78
C LYS A 160 9.43 13.58 13.02
N THR A 161 10.74 13.71 13.22
CA THR A 161 11.75 12.78 12.69
C THR A 161 11.67 11.45 13.41
N VAL A 162 11.60 10.36 12.65
CA VAL A 162 11.74 8.99 13.16
C VAL A 162 13.22 8.67 13.23
N ASN A 163 13.75 8.56 14.45
CA ASN A 163 15.14 8.17 14.65
C ASN A 163 15.27 6.64 14.51
N PRO A 164 16.39 6.14 13.95
CA PRO A 164 16.65 4.71 13.93
C PRO A 164 16.85 4.19 15.35
N LEU A 165 16.30 3.00 15.64
CA LEU A 165 16.51 2.33 16.91
C LEU A 165 17.98 1.95 17.10
N LYS A 166 18.45 2.04 18.35
CA LYS A 166 19.83 1.72 18.74
C LYS A 166 19.85 0.84 19.98
N ILE A 167 20.93 0.11 20.20
CA ILE A 167 21.11 -0.65 21.44
C ILE A 167 21.03 0.31 22.64
N GLY A 168 20.10 0.05 23.55
CA GLY A 168 19.81 0.91 24.71
C GLY A 168 18.77 2.02 24.45
N ASP A 169 18.31 2.18 23.20
CA ASP A 169 17.27 3.12 22.79
C ASP A 169 16.31 2.43 21.79
N GLY A 170 15.34 1.71 22.35
CA GLY A 170 14.35 0.91 21.64
C GLY A 170 14.83 -0.38 21.00
N MET A 171 16.14 -0.65 20.99
CA MET A 171 16.68 -1.98 20.69
C MET A 171 17.36 -2.56 21.93
N TYR A 172 16.98 -3.77 22.30
CA TYR A 172 17.54 -4.49 23.43
C TYR A 172 18.74 -5.37 23.02
N TYR A 173 18.68 -5.98 21.84
CA TYR A 173 19.76 -6.83 21.31
C TYR A 173 19.76 -6.86 19.78
N GLN A 174 20.94 -6.98 19.16
CA GLN A 174 21.11 -7.27 17.73
C GLN A 174 22.34 -8.14 17.49
N HIS A 175 22.16 -9.33 16.92
CA HIS A 175 23.26 -10.25 16.60
C HIS A 175 24.31 -9.60 15.71
N GLN A 176 23.92 -8.95 14.61
CA GLN A 176 24.85 -8.32 13.67
C GLN A 176 25.70 -7.18 14.28
N GLY A 177 25.32 -6.67 15.46
CA GLY A 177 26.13 -5.71 16.23
C GLY A 177 27.23 -6.34 17.10
N THR A 178 27.28 -7.67 17.22
CA THR A 178 28.16 -8.38 18.16
C THR A 178 29.49 -8.83 17.55
N ALA A 179 30.44 -9.20 18.41
CA ALA A 179 31.68 -9.86 18.00
C ALA A 179 31.42 -11.26 17.41
N THR A 180 30.38 -11.96 17.89
CA THR A 180 29.97 -13.28 17.40
C THR A 180 29.60 -13.22 15.91
N ALA A 181 28.83 -12.21 15.49
CA ALA A 181 28.44 -12.03 14.09
C ALA A 181 29.64 -11.81 13.15
N ARG A 182 30.72 -11.19 13.61
CA ARG A 182 31.92 -10.95 12.78
C ARG A 182 32.66 -12.24 12.41
N ASN A 183 32.45 -13.30 13.18
CA ASN A 183 33.06 -14.62 12.99
C ASN A 183 32.03 -15.67 12.56
N ASP A 184 30.91 -15.24 11.97
CA ASP A 184 29.76 -16.10 11.71
C ASP A 184 29.89 -16.87 10.39
N TRP A 185 30.89 -17.75 10.30
CA TRP A 185 31.21 -18.49 9.07
C TRP A 185 30.62 -19.90 9.01
N ARG A 186 30.16 -20.45 10.15
CA ARG A 186 29.72 -21.86 10.25
C ARG A 186 28.36 -22.04 9.59
N LYS A 187 28.28 -22.56 8.36
CA LYS A 187 26.98 -22.84 7.72
C LYS A 187 26.10 -23.75 8.59
N GLY A 188 24.78 -23.57 8.58
CA GLY A 188 23.83 -24.33 9.40
C GLY A 188 22.96 -23.46 10.28
N LEU A 189 22.35 -24.05 11.31
CA LEU A 189 21.39 -23.34 12.15
C LEU A 189 22.09 -22.45 13.18
N ARG A 190 21.58 -21.23 13.34
CA ARG A 190 21.83 -20.36 14.48
C ARG A 190 20.62 -20.38 15.37
N VAL A 191 20.85 -20.56 16.67
CA VAL A 191 19.80 -20.64 17.67
C VAL A 191 20.09 -19.63 18.76
N TYR A 192 19.10 -18.81 19.07
CA TYR A 192 19.05 -17.91 20.20
C TYR A 192 17.88 -18.27 21.10
N ALA A 193 18.08 -18.23 22.41
CA ALA A 193 17.02 -18.23 23.40
C ALA A 193 17.01 -16.87 24.11
N PHE A 194 15.88 -16.18 24.07
CA PHE A 194 15.66 -14.90 24.73
C PHE A 194 14.75 -15.05 25.94
N ASP A 195 15.04 -14.28 26.99
CA ASP A 195 14.11 -14.07 28.09
C ASP A 195 13.27 -12.83 27.82
N ALA A 196 11.95 -13.00 27.81
CA ALA A 196 11.04 -11.91 27.52
C ALA A 196 10.94 -10.90 28.69
N THR A 197 11.23 -11.34 29.93
CA THR A 197 11.10 -10.52 31.14
C THR A 197 12.32 -9.63 31.34
N SER A 198 13.53 -10.22 31.34
CA SER A 198 14.79 -9.51 31.46
C SER A 198 15.25 -8.88 30.16
N LYS A 199 14.58 -9.18 29.03
CA LYS A 199 14.88 -8.63 27.70
C LYS A 199 16.34 -8.84 27.36
N SER A 200 16.78 -10.10 27.43
CA SER A 200 18.17 -10.48 27.18
C SER A 200 18.29 -11.83 26.49
N VAL A 201 19.43 -12.05 25.83
CA VAL A 201 19.82 -13.40 25.37
C VAL A 201 20.21 -14.25 26.59
N ILE A 202 19.59 -15.42 26.74
CA ILE A 202 19.94 -16.40 27.77
C ILE A 202 20.94 -17.42 27.22
N LYS A 203 20.74 -17.86 25.98
CA LYS A 203 21.60 -18.86 25.32
C LYS A 203 21.74 -18.53 23.84
N GLU A 204 22.92 -18.79 23.29
CA GLU A 204 23.19 -18.74 21.86
C GLU A 204 24.07 -19.92 21.46
N SER A 205 23.87 -20.45 20.25
CA SER A 205 24.78 -21.43 19.67
C SER A 205 24.68 -21.48 18.14
N ALA A 206 25.80 -21.83 17.53
CA ALA A 206 25.93 -22.14 16.12
C ALA A 206 26.08 -23.65 15.92
N PHE A 207 25.24 -24.22 15.05
CA PHE A 207 25.23 -25.63 14.71
C PHE A 207 25.58 -25.82 13.24
N TYR A 208 26.74 -26.43 12.99
CA TYR A 208 27.20 -26.82 11.67
C TYR A 208 26.63 -28.20 11.35
N LEU A 209 25.45 -28.24 10.72
CA LEU A 209 24.67 -29.48 10.58
C LEU A 209 24.88 -30.20 9.25
N SER A 210 25.55 -29.55 8.30
CA SER A 210 25.88 -30.14 7.00
C SER A 210 27.13 -29.49 6.42
N GLY A 211 28.04 -30.31 5.88
CA GLY A 211 29.20 -29.85 5.12
C GLY A 211 30.42 -30.76 5.25
N GLU A 212 31.54 -30.32 4.66
CA GLU A 212 32.74 -31.16 4.43
C GLU A 212 33.51 -31.51 5.72
N ASN A 213 33.34 -30.74 6.79
CA ASN A 213 34.03 -31.00 8.05
C ASN A 213 33.22 -31.94 8.96
N SER A 214 33.41 -33.25 8.78
CA SER A 214 32.69 -34.30 9.49
C SER A 214 32.80 -34.24 11.02
N VAL A 215 33.92 -33.75 11.56
CA VAL A 215 34.14 -33.61 13.01
C VAL A 215 33.19 -32.56 13.60
N TYR A 216 33.08 -31.40 12.95
CA TYR A 216 32.13 -30.37 13.39
C TYR A 216 30.69 -30.80 13.22
N THR A 217 30.38 -31.49 12.12
CA THR A 217 29.05 -31.99 11.84
C THR A 217 28.59 -33.00 12.88
N PHE A 218 29.39 -34.03 13.16
CA PHE A 218 29.05 -35.05 14.16
C PHE A 218 28.82 -34.43 15.55
N ARG A 219 29.73 -33.57 16.00
CA ARG A 219 29.62 -32.91 17.31
C ARG A 219 28.36 -32.05 17.42
N ASP A 220 28.01 -31.30 16.38
CA ASP A 220 26.85 -30.39 16.44
C ASP A 220 25.52 -31.12 16.27
N LEU A 221 25.49 -32.26 15.58
CA LEU A 221 24.32 -33.14 15.56
C LEU A 221 24.00 -33.68 16.96
N GLU A 222 25.01 -34.20 17.67
CA GLU A 222 24.83 -34.70 19.05
C GLU A 222 24.48 -33.58 20.04
N ARG A 223 24.97 -32.36 19.82
CA ARG A 223 24.78 -31.23 20.75
C ARG A 223 23.45 -30.49 20.56
N PHE A 224 22.83 -30.56 19.39
CA PHE A 224 21.63 -29.77 19.08
C PHE A 224 20.46 -30.11 20.00
N GLY A 225 20.11 -31.39 20.12
CA GLY A 225 19.01 -31.85 20.98
C GLY A 225 19.19 -31.43 22.45
N PRO A 226 20.31 -31.78 23.11
CA PRO A 226 20.59 -31.36 24.48
C PRO A 226 20.59 -29.83 24.66
N PHE A 227 21.03 -29.06 23.66
CA PHE A 227 20.96 -27.61 23.74
C PHE A 227 19.51 -27.11 23.78
N ILE A 228 18.65 -27.60 22.87
CA ILE A 228 17.22 -27.25 22.83
C ILE A 228 16.51 -27.68 24.11
N ASP A 229 16.83 -28.86 24.63
CA ASP A 229 16.23 -29.39 25.87
C ASP A 229 16.69 -28.63 27.12
N SER A 230 17.85 -27.97 27.07
CA SER A 230 18.36 -27.13 28.17
C SER A 230 17.74 -25.72 28.23
N ILE A 231 16.90 -25.35 27.26
CA ILE A 231 16.15 -24.09 27.24
C ILE A 231 14.87 -24.30 28.05
N ALA A 232 14.63 -23.41 29.03
CA ALA A 232 13.42 -23.49 29.86
C ALA A 232 12.16 -23.16 29.06
N ASP A 233 11.05 -23.85 29.37
CA ASP A 233 9.73 -23.51 28.85
C ASP A 233 9.37 -22.06 29.18
N GLY A 234 8.67 -21.39 28.26
CA GLY A 234 8.38 -19.94 28.30
C GLY A 234 9.48 -19.06 27.70
N SER A 235 10.68 -19.57 27.46
CA SER A 235 11.73 -18.82 26.73
C SER A 235 11.37 -18.68 25.26
N ILE A 236 11.78 -17.56 24.64
CA ILE A 236 11.59 -17.35 23.20
C ILE A 236 12.77 -17.99 22.46
N VAL A 237 12.50 -18.96 21.60
CA VAL A 237 13.49 -19.64 20.77
C VAL A 237 13.42 -19.07 19.35
N ALA A 238 14.53 -18.52 18.89
CA ALA A 238 14.68 -17.92 17.58
C ALA A 238 15.76 -18.67 16.79
N ILE A 239 15.44 -19.08 15.57
CA ILE A 239 16.30 -19.93 14.74
C ILE A 239 16.39 -19.36 13.33
N ALA A 240 17.59 -19.30 12.77
CA ALA A 240 17.82 -18.91 11.39
C ALA A 240 18.83 -19.84 10.73
N LEU A 241 18.63 -20.10 9.43
CA LEU A 241 19.58 -20.86 8.64
C LEU A 241 20.64 -19.93 8.04
N LEU A 242 21.91 -20.24 8.28
CA LEU A 242 23.01 -19.68 7.51
C LEU A 242 23.38 -20.65 6.38
N ARG A 243 22.76 -20.42 5.22
CA ARG A 243 23.00 -21.11 3.94
C ARG A 243 22.60 -22.58 3.89
N GLN A 244 23.31 -23.46 4.59
CA GLN A 244 23.25 -24.90 4.30
C GLN A 244 22.73 -25.70 5.48
N LEU A 245 21.62 -26.41 5.27
CA LEU A 245 21.06 -27.36 6.23
C LEU A 245 21.22 -28.81 5.75
N VAL A 246 21.01 -29.07 4.45
CA VAL A 246 20.99 -30.41 3.86
C VAL A 246 22.38 -30.82 3.40
N GLY A 247 22.74 -32.08 3.65
CA GLY A 247 24.01 -32.70 3.25
C GLY A 247 23.93 -34.23 3.33
N THR A 248 25.07 -34.90 3.52
CA THR A 248 25.14 -36.36 3.63
C THR A 248 24.80 -36.90 5.03
N SER A 249 24.47 -36.01 5.97
CA SER A 249 24.25 -36.36 7.38
C SER A 249 22.79 -36.71 7.65
N ASP A 250 22.57 -37.58 8.64
CA ASP A 250 21.22 -37.85 9.17
C ASP A 250 20.75 -36.69 10.04
N LEU A 251 19.67 -36.02 9.61
CA LEU A 251 19.09 -34.87 10.28
C LEU A 251 17.80 -35.23 11.04
N THR A 252 17.50 -36.52 11.22
CA THR A 252 16.25 -36.99 11.83
C THR A 252 16.01 -36.35 13.21
N ASP A 253 17.03 -36.32 14.07
CA ASP A 253 16.92 -35.70 15.40
C ASP A 253 16.77 -34.18 15.35
N ILE A 254 17.40 -33.52 14.37
CA ILE A 254 17.26 -32.09 14.13
C ILE A 254 15.81 -31.77 13.78
N TYR A 255 15.24 -32.52 12.83
CA TYR A 255 13.85 -32.37 12.42
C TYR A 255 12.90 -32.61 13.58
N ALA A 256 13.06 -33.72 14.32
CA ALA A 256 12.21 -34.04 15.46
C ALA A 256 12.24 -32.93 16.53
N LYS A 257 13.42 -32.34 16.79
CA LYS A 257 13.55 -31.25 17.77
C LYS A 257 12.96 -29.93 17.27
N MET A 258 13.14 -29.58 16.00
CA MET A 258 12.47 -28.41 15.40
C MET A 258 10.95 -28.58 15.40
N GLU A 259 10.45 -29.77 15.05
CA GLU A 259 9.02 -30.11 15.09
C GLU A 259 8.45 -30.06 16.51
N SER A 260 9.25 -30.44 17.52
CA SER A 260 8.86 -30.29 18.94
C SER A 260 8.73 -28.83 19.40
N LEU A 261 9.30 -27.87 18.64
CA LEU A 261 9.11 -26.44 18.84
C LEU A 261 7.93 -25.88 18.03
N GLY A 262 7.29 -26.70 17.18
CA GLY A 262 6.18 -26.31 16.32
C GLY A 262 6.56 -26.03 14.86
N ALA A 263 7.81 -26.26 14.44
CA ALA A 263 8.21 -26.10 13.04
C ALA A 263 7.50 -27.14 12.15
N LYS A 264 7.03 -26.68 10.99
CA LYS A 264 6.31 -27.46 9.96
C LYS A 264 7.06 -27.48 8.63
N LEU A 265 7.86 -26.45 8.34
CA LEU A 265 8.57 -26.29 7.08
C LEU A 265 10.00 -26.85 7.11
N ILE A 266 10.55 -27.19 8.29
CA ILE A 266 11.96 -27.59 8.45
C ILE A 266 12.40 -28.72 7.51
N ARG A 267 11.53 -29.70 7.25
CA ARG A 267 11.84 -30.84 6.37
C ARG A 267 11.83 -30.49 4.88
N THR A 268 11.26 -29.34 4.54
CA THR A 268 11.17 -28.88 3.14
C THR A 268 12.39 -28.09 2.72
N ILE A 269 13.25 -27.67 3.66
CA ILE A 269 14.41 -26.80 3.40
C ILE A 269 15.46 -27.54 2.58
N ASP A 270 15.96 -26.89 1.54
CA ASP A 270 17.07 -27.34 0.70
C ASP A 270 18.36 -26.55 0.97
N SER A 271 19.44 -26.91 0.27
CA SER A 271 20.70 -26.16 0.35
C SER A 271 20.55 -24.74 -0.21
N ASP A 272 21.12 -23.78 0.51
CA ASP A 272 21.07 -22.35 0.19
C ASP A 272 19.65 -21.75 0.16
N ASP A 273 18.64 -22.41 0.73
CA ASP A 273 17.37 -21.75 1.08
C ASP A 273 17.59 -20.76 2.23
N ALA A 274 16.77 -19.70 2.29
CA ALA A 274 16.67 -18.87 3.48
C ALA A 274 15.55 -19.38 4.38
N TYR A 275 15.82 -19.52 5.68
CA TYR A 275 14.85 -19.98 6.66
C TYR A 275 14.97 -19.22 7.98
N ALA A 276 13.85 -18.76 8.51
CA ALA A 276 13.76 -18.06 9.78
C ALA A 276 12.57 -18.59 10.59
N PHE A 277 12.74 -18.71 11.90
CA PHE A 277 11.79 -19.33 12.82
C PHE A 277 11.83 -18.64 14.18
N ILE A 278 10.65 -18.45 14.80
CA ILE A 278 10.51 -18.02 16.20
C ILE A 278 9.38 -18.84 16.84
N ALA A 279 9.58 -19.32 18.07
CA ALA A 279 8.52 -19.90 18.90
C ALA A 279 8.77 -19.63 20.39
N THR A 280 7.73 -19.74 21.20
CA THR A 280 7.84 -19.84 22.66
C THR A 280 8.01 -21.31 23.03
N LYS A 281 9.11 -21.65 23.71
CA LYS A 281 9.40 -23.03 24.14
C LYS A 281 8.26 -23.53 25.05
N GLY A 282 7.72 -24.70 24.73
CA GLY A 282 6.57 -25.29 25.43
C GLY A 282 5.21 -24.92 24.86
N ASP A 283 5.12 -23.97 23.92
CA ASP A 283 3.91 -23.63 23.18
C ASP A 283 4.13 -23.76 21.66
N THR A 284 3.83 -24.93 21.11
CA THR A 284 4.02 -25.22 19.68
C THR A 284 3.09 -24.42 18.77
N ASN A 285 1.99 -23.86 19.28
CA ASN A 285 1.07 -23.04 18.48
C ASN A 285 1.62 -21.63 18.26
N SER A 286 2.56 -21.19 19.09
CA SER A 286 3.22 -19.90 18.93
C SER A 286 4.18 -19.84 17.74
N ALA A 287 4.57 -20.99 17.16
CA ALA A 287 5.59 -21.05 16.13
C ALA A 287 5.22 -20.26 14.86
N ILE A 288 6.12 -19.37 14.47
CA ILE A 288 6.09 -18.62 13.21
C ILE A 288 7.37 -18.95 12.46
N GLU A 289 7.24 -19.32 11.19
CA GLU A 289 8.37 -19.62 10.33
C GLU A 289 8.13 -19.10 8.92
N ASP A 290 9.22 -18.79 8.24
CA ASP A 290 9.23 -18.34 6.86
C ASP A 290 10.38 -19.04 6.11
N ILE A 291 10.13 -19.35 4.85
CA ILE A 291 11.10 -19.95 3.95
C ILE A 291 11.07 -19.22 2.61
N ASN A 292 12.26 -18.88 2.11
CA ASN A 292 12.41 -18.36 0.77
C ASN A 292 13.34 -19.29 -0.01
N LYS A 293 12.77 -19.96 -1.01
CA LYS A 293 13.45 -20.97 -1.81
C LYS A 293 14.56 -20.36 -2.65
N SER A 294 15.66 -21.09 -2.76
CA SER A 294 16.76 -20.73 -3.64
C SER A 294 16.29 -20.67 -5.09
N GLY A 295 16.27 -19.45 -5.65
CA GLY A 295 15.86 -19.17 -7.03
C GLY A 295 16.41 -17.87 -7.59
N TYR A 296 16.90 -16.99 -6.72
CA TYR A 296 17.57 -15.74 -7.05
C TYR A 296 18.92 -15.65 -6.33
N GLU A 297 19.86 -14.89 -6.91
CA GLU A 297 21.19 -14.68 -6.32
C GLU A 297 21.14 -14.12 -4.90
N GLN A 298 20.11 -13.33 -4.58
CA GLN A 298 19.85 -12.81 -3.25
C GLN A 298 18.41 -13.08 -2.88
N HIS A 299 18.22 -13.69 -1.72
CA HIS A 299 16.89 -13.96 -1.18
C HIS A 299 16.97 -14.03 0.34
N SER A 300 15.83 -13.86 0.99
CA SER A 300 15.76 -13.85 2.45
C SER A 300 14.42 -14.34 2.95
N ALA A 301 14.43 -14.94 4.14
CA ALA A 301 13.27 -15.23 4.94
C ALA A 301 13.31 -14.36 6.20
N THR A 302 12.16 -13.85 6.61
CA THR A 302 12.06 -13.00 7.81
C THR A 302 10.79 -13.29 8.56
N VAL A 303 10.94 -13.52 9.86
CA VAL A 303 9.80 -13.63 10.78
C VAL A 303 9.90 -12.60 11.88
N THR A 304 8.75 -12.11 12.31
CA THR A 304 8.61 -11.20 13.44
C THR A 304 7.56 -11.76 14.39
N MET A 305 7.84 -11.72 15.69
CA MET A 305 6.91 -12.10 16.74
C MET A 305 6.75 -10.95 17.74
N ASP A 306 5.50 -10.60 18.00
CA ASP A 306 5.12 -9.49 18.87
C ASP A 306 4.61 -10.02 20.21
N PHE A 307 5.19 -9.50 21.30
CA PHE A 307 4.77 -9.75 22.67
C PHE A 307 4.23 -8.44 23.24
N ILE A 308 3.04 -8.04 22.78
CA ILE A 308 2.41 -6.74 23.06
C ILE A 308 2.38 -6.43 24.57
N ASN A 309 1.96 -7.41 25.38
CA ASN A 309 1.86 -7.25 26.84
C ASN A 309 3.22 -7.03 27.53
N LEU A 310 4.32 -7.37 26.87
CA LEU A 310 5.70 -7.20 27.36
C LEU A 310 6.40 -6.01 26.70
N ASN A 311 5.70 -5.31 25.80
CA ASN A 311 6.23 -4.25 24.94
C ASN A 311 7.54 -4.67 24.25
N LEU A 312 7.50 -5.85 23.64
CA LEU A 312 8.67 -6.55 23.08
C LEU A 312 8.34 -7.08 21.68
N GLN A 313 9.30 -6.95 20.77
CA GLN A 313 9.23 -7.54 19.43
C GLN A 313 10.54 -8.28 19.13
N ILE A 314 10.45 -9.48 18.56
CA ILE A 314 11.61 -10.24 18.08
C ILE A 314 11.53 -10.34 16.57
N LYS A 315 12.64 -10.07 15.88
CA LYS A 315 12.78 -10.25 14.44
C LYS A 315 13.95 -11.17 14.15
N VAL A 316 13.71 -12.15 13.28
CA VAL A 316 14.74 -13.08 12.79
C VAL A 316 14.84 -12.98 11.29
N LEU A 317 16.06 -12.82 10.81
CA LEU A 317 16.42 -12.74 9.41
C LEU A 317 17.36 -13.89 9.06
N SER A 318 17.07 -14.56 7.96
CA SER A 318 18.04 -15.34 7.19
C SER A 318 18.18 -14.70 5.82
N GLN A 319 19.39 -14.25 5.49
CA GLN A 319 19.72 -13.70 4.17
C GLN A 319 20.78 -14.58 3.53
N VAL A 320 20.48 -15.06 2.33
CA VAL A 320 21.38 -15.90 1.56
C VAL A 320 21.77 -15.18 0.27
N ASN A 321 23.05 -15.25 -0.04
CA ASN A 321 23.62 -14.82 -1.30
C ASN A 321 24.32 -16.01 -1.95
N THR A 322 23.88 -16.42 -3.14
CA THR A 322 24.42 -17.57 -3.88
C THR A 322 25.42 -17.16 -4.97
N GLY A 323 25.60 -15.86 -5.20
CA GLY A 323 26.56 -15.34 -6.17
C GLY A 323 27.99 -15.76 -5.83
N SER A 324 28.73 -16.23 -6.84
CA SER A 324 30.10 -16.77 -6.67
C SER A 324 31.09 -15.81 -6.01
N ARG A 325 30.87 -14.50 -6.16
CA ARG A 325 31.67 -13.43 -5.53
C ARG A 325 31.06 -12.84 -4.27
N ALA A 326 29.84 -13.24 -3.91
CA ALA A 326 29.03 -12.57 -2.91
C ALA A 326 28.51 -13.53 -1.81
N PHE A 327 28.87 -14.81 -1.85
CA PHE A 327 28.43 -15.80 -0.86
C PHE A 327 28.77 -15.44 0.59
N HIS A 328 29.84 -14.67 0.81
CA HIS A 328 30.29 -14.17 2.11
C HIS A 328 29.39 -13.06 2.66
N LEU A 329 28.47 -12.53 1.84
CA LEU A 329 27.44 -11.55 2.26
C LEU A 329 26.18 -12.23 2.82
N SER A 330 26.11 -13.57 2.79
CA SER A 330 25.06 -14.31 3.50
C SER A 330 25.21 -14.06 5.00
N LYS A 331 24.09 -13.82 5.68
CA LYS A 331 24.07 -13.52 7.11
C LYS A 331 22.75 -13.94 7.71
N VAL A 332 22.76 -14.11 9.02
CA VAL A 332 21.53 -14.15 9.82
C VAL A 332 21.52 -12.94 10.75
N ASP A 333 20.36 -12.48 11.17
CA ASP A 333 20.25 -11.48 12.22
C ASP A 333 19.13 -11.84 13.18
N PHE A 334 19.34 -11.56 14.45
CA PHE A 334 18.40 -11.78 15.54
C PHE A 334 18.33 -10.48 16.29
N THR A 335 17.17 -9.82 16.21
CA THR A 335 17.00 -8.51 16.83
C THR A 335 15.82 -8.53 17.77
N MET A 336 16.00 -7.87 18.91
CA MET A 336 15.00 -7.73 19.96
C MET A 336 14.79 -6.25 20.24
N TYR A 337 13.55 -5.80 20.11
CA TYR A 337 13.16 -4.40 20.18
C TYR A 337 12.13 -4.15 21.28
N ASN A 338 12.02 -2.90 21.70
CA ASN A 338 10.80 -2.38 22.29
C ASN A 338 9.72 -2.29 21.21
N TYR A 339 8.52 -2.83 21.47
CA TYR A 339 7.46 -2.91 20.46
C TYR A 339 6.96 -1.53 20.03
N ASP A 340 6.63 -0.65 20.97
CA ASP A 340 6.08 0.68 20.67
C ASP A 340 7.08 1.55 19.90
N GLN A 341 8.36 1.49 20.28
CA GLN A 341 9.42 2.25 19.60
C GLN A 341 9.76 1.67 18.22
N ALA A 342 9.62 0.36 18.01
CA ALA A 342 9.76 -0.26 16.69
C ALA A 342 8.58 0.03 15.76
N ASN A 343 7.41 0.35 16.33
CA ASN A 343 6.18 0.62 15.60
C ASN A 343 5.61 2.00 16.00
N PRO A 344 6.35 3.11 15.80
CA PRO A 344 5.93 4.42 16.26
C PRO A 344 4.72 4.90 15.47
N VAL A 345 3.71 5.39 16.19
CA VAL A 345 2.62 6.17 15.59
C VAL A 345 3.09 7.62 15.49
N ILE A 346 3.15 8.15 14.26
CA ILE A 346 3.66 9.49 13.98
C ILE A 346 2.56 10.30 13.32
N ASP A 347 2.32 11.48 13.86
CA ASP A 347 1.37 12.44 13.30
C ASP A 347 1.91 13.06 12.01
N LEU A 348 0.98 13.49 11.16
CA LEU A 348 1.28 14.26 9.96
C LEU A 348 1.02 15.73 10.24
N VAL A 349 1.75 16.61 9.52
CA VAL A 349 1.56 18.07 9.64
C VAL A 349 0.15 18.49 9.21
N ASP A 350 -0.39 17.81 8.19
CA ASP A 350 -1.72 18.08 7.64
C ASP A 350 -2.71 16.94 7.92
N ASN A 351 -4.01 17.25 7.90
CA ASN A 351 -5.06 16.25 8.05
C ASN A 351 -5.16 15.36 6.80
N ALA A 352 -4.73 14.10 6.92
CA ALA A 352 -4.79 13.09 5.87
C ALA A 352 -5.92 12.05 6.06
N GLN A 353 -6.96 12.34 6.86
CA GLN A 353 -8.06 11.38 7.12
C GLN A 353 -8.80 10.92 5.85
N GLY A 354 -8.76 11.70 4.76
CA GLY A 354 -9.34 11.34 3.47
C GLY A 354 -8.50 10.36 2.63
N TRP A 355 -7.30 9.97 3.09
CA TRP A 355 -6.44 9.05 2.35
C TRP A 355 -6.88 7.60 2.53
N HIS A 356 -6.90 6.87 1.43
CA HIS A 356 -7.24 5.44 1.41
C HIS A 356 -6.23 4.67 0.58
N LYS A 357 -5.66 3.60 1.16
CA LYS A 357 -4.67 2.75 0.50
C LYS A 357 -5.21 2.24 -0.86
N GLY A 358 -4.43 2.44 -1.92
CA GLY A 358 -4.77 1.96 -3.27
C GLY A 358 -5.82 2.79 -4.03
N LYS A 359 -6.37 3.84 -3.41
CA LYS A 359 -7.12 4.87 -4.14
C LYS A 359 -6.12 5.95 -4.54
N ILE A 360 -5.75 5.97 -5.82
CA ILE A 360 -5.04 7.12 -6.39
C ILE A 360 -6.07 8.25 -6.38
N THR A 361 -5.77 9.30 -5.62
CA THR A 361 -6.66 10.43 -5.34
C THR A 361 -6.96 11.27 -6.57
#